data_AF-A0A9E3Q917-F1
#
_entry.id   AF-A0A9E3Q917-F1
#
_cell.length_a   1.000
_cell.length_b   1.000
_cell.length_c   1.000
_cell.angle_alpha   90.00
_cell.angle_beta   90.00
_cell.angle_gamma   90.00
#
_symmetry.space_group_name_H-M   'P 1'
#
loop_
_entity.id
_entity.type
_entity.pdbx_description
1 polymer ?
#
loop_
_entity_poly.entity_id
_entity_poly.type
_entity_poly.pdbx_seq_one_letter_code
_entity_poly.pdbx_strand_id
1 'polypeptide(L)'
;MKLSSNLRPTPSAGFSLIELLTVISIIAVLAALTVGLTAAAKNARVNSRAQAELRQLEAAIEAYKSDRNAYPPDHVLPAAAGQPRRVDPTLNPLYYELVGTEVVGGRFRVKGTSDSLSPAEIRQAFGRSGFLNVSVNPDEPAQTYLSPKASGVRRVTVAGGGEVELLVTPFDWPLNATEPVPVAGSRANPWRYVSTGPTNNVGGFDLWAEVMVGKEKRVFSNW
;
A
#
# COMPACT_ATOMS: atom_id res chain seq x y z
N MET A 1 39.19 -55.20 -55.33
CA MET A 1 38.02 -54.65 -56.04
C MET A 1 37.68 -53.31 -55.37
N LYS A 2 37.65 -52.22 -56.17
CA LYS A 2 36.95 -50.91 -56.01
C LYS A 2 36.07 -50.72 -54.75
N LEU A 3 35.95 -49.56 -54.09
CA LEU A 3 36.07 -48.15 -54.49
C LEU A 3 36.61 -47.27 -53.34
N SER A 4 37.57 -46.39 -53.60
CA SER A 4 37.85 -45.24 -52.72
C SER A 4 36.81 -44.15 -53.01
N SER A 5 35.88 -43.94 -52.08
CA SER A 5 34.88 -42.88 -52.16
C SER A 5 35.53 -41.51 -51.93
N ASN A 6 35.67 -40.72 -53.00
CA ASN A 6 36.05 -39.31 -52.90
C ASN A 6 34.86 -38.49 -52.39
N LEU A 7 34.68 -38.43 -51.07
CA LEU A 7 33.77 -37.46 -50.45
C LEU A 7 34.36 -36.06 -50.66
N ARG A 8 33.77 -35.27 -51.56
CA ARG A 8 34.12 -33.86 -51.70
C ARG A 8 33.75 -33.15 -50.39
N PRO A 9 34.69 -32.46 -49.72
CA PRO A 9 34.33 -31.64 -48.58
C PRO A 9 33.37 -30.54 -49.05
N THR A 10 32.18 -30.51 -48.47
CA THR A 10 31.26 -29.39 -48.66
C THR A 10 31.90 -28.13 -48.10
N PRO A 11 31.96 -27.01 -48.84
CA PRO A 11 32.54 -25.79 -48.33
C PRO A 11 31.79 -25.37 -47.06
N SER A 12 32.51 -25.21 -45.95
CA SER A 12 31.95 -24.62 -44.74
C SER A 12 31.69 -23.15 -45.04
N ALA A 13 30.43 -22.73 -45.01
CA ALA A 13 30.06 -21.32 -45.09
C ALA A 13 30.67 -20.58 -43.88
N GLY A 14 31.68 -19.75 -44.15
CA GLY A 14 32.27 -18.87 -43.15
C GLY A 14 31.39 -17.63 -42.96
N PHE A 15 31.14 -17.26 -41.70
CA PHE A 15 30.44 -16.02 -41.39
C PHE A 15 31.31 -14.81 -41.78
N SER A 16 30.73 -13.84 -42.47
CA SER A 16 31.42 -12.58 -42.73
C SER A 16 31.39 -11.66 -41.51
N LEU A 17 32.38 -10.79 -41.41
CA LEU A 17 32.45 -9.79 -40.33
C LEU A 17 31.27 -8.81 -40.39
N ILE A 18 30.79 -8.48 -41.60
CA ILE A 18 29.63 -7.62 -41.80
C ILE A 18 28.33 -8.29 -41.31
N GLU A 19 28.15 -9.59 -41.52
CA GLU A 19 26.99 -10.33 -41.00
C GLU A 19 27.01 -10.35 -39.47
N LEU A 20 28.16 -10.56 -38.84
CA LEU A 20 28.26 -10.48 -37.39
C LEU A 20 27.97 -9.06 -36.86
N LEU A 21 28.51 -8.03 -37.53
CA LEU A 21 28.32 -6.62 -37.14
C LEU A 21 26.87 -6.16 -37.24
N THR A 22 26.15 -6.57 -38.29
CA THR A 22 24.73 -6.24 -38.47
C THR A 22 23.86 -6.91 -37.40
N VAL A 23 24.13 -8.17 -37.05
CA VAL A 23 23.40 -8.90 -36.00
C VAL A 23 23.56 -8.22 -34.64
N ILE A 24 24.80 -7.89 -34.23
CA ILE A 24 25.00 -7.21 -32.94
C ILE A 24 24.37 -5.81 -32.92
N SER A 25 24.34 -5.11 -34.07
CA SER A 25 23.69 -3.80 -34.20
C SER A 25 22.17 -3.92 -34.01
N ILE A 26 21.53 -4.93 -34.63
CA ILE A 26 20.10 -5.19 -34.45
C ILE A 26 19.79 -5.57 -33.00
N ILE A 27 20.59 -6.45 -32.38
CA ILE A 27 20.43 -6.83 -30.97
C ILE A 27 20.56 -5.61 -30.05
N ALA A 28 21.53 -4.72 -30.30
CA ALA A 28 21.72 -3.51 -29.50
C ALA A 28 20.51 -2.57 -29.58
N VAL A 29 19.94 -2.36 -30.78
CA VAL A 29 18.73 -1.54 -30.96
C VAL A 29 17.52 -2.17 -30.25
N LEU A 30 17.31 -3.49 -30.44
CA LEU A 30 16.21 -4.20 -29.79
C LEU A 30 16.33 -4.19 -28.25
N ALA A 31 17.54 -4.38 -27.72
CA ALA A 31 17.79 -4.32 -26.29
C ALA A 31 17.48 -2.94 -25.71
N ALA A 32 17.92 -1.85 -26.38
CA ALA A 32 17.65 -0.48 -25.95
C ALA A 32 16.15 -0.17 -25.89
N LEU A 33 15.38 -0.56 -26.92
CA LEU A 33 13.93 -0.38 -26.96
C LEU A 33 13.22 -1.18 -25.85
N THR A 34 13.65 -2.42 -25.63
CA THR A 34 13.06 -3.31 -24.62
C THR A 34 13.23 -2.73 -23.21
N VAL A 35 14.41 -2.22 -22.87
CA VAL A 35 14.67 -1.61 -21.56
C VAL A 35 13.80 -0.37 -21.33
N GLY A 36 13.68 0.52 -22.32
CA GLY A 36 12.86 1.74 -22.20
C GLY A 36 11.37 1.45 -21.95
N LEU A 37 10.80 0.49 -22.69
CA LEU A 37 9.38 0.15 -22.58
C LEU A 37 9.02 -0.48 -21.22
N THR A 38 9.92 -1.31 -20.67
CA THR A 38 9.68 -1.96 -19.37
C THR A 38 9.62 -0.97 -18.21
N ALA A 39 10.44 0.08 -18.23
CA ALA A 39 10.40 1.13 -17.21
C ALA A 39 9.09 1.94 -17.26
N ALA A 40 8.67 2.35 -18.47
CA ALA A 40 7.40 3.06 -18.68
C ALA A 40 6.19 2.21 -18.23
N ALA A 41 6.18 0.91 -18.61
CA ALA A 41 5.12 -0.01 -18.21
C ALA A 41 5.06 -0.22 -16.68
N LYS A 42 6.21 -0.32 -16.00
CA LYS A 42 6.28 -0.41 -14.54
C LYS A 42 5.68 0.84 -13.88
N ASN A 43 6.05 2.02 -14.35
CA ASN A 43 5.54 3.29 -13.83
C ASN A 43 4.02 3.42 -14.03
N ALA A 44 3.51 3.04 -15.20
CA ALA A 44 2.08 3.02 -15.48
C ALA A 44 1.33 2.05 -14.56
N ARG A 45 1.88 0.86 -14.30
CA ARG A 45 1.30 -0.12 -13.35
C ARG A 45 1.25 0.43 -11.92
N VAL A 46 2.31 1.11 -11.47
CA VAL A 46 2.34 1.73 -10.14
C VAL A 46 1.23 2.76 -10.01
N ASN A 47 1.15 3.69 -10.98
CA ASN A 47 0.13 4.74 -10.98
C ASN A 47 -1.29 4.16 -11.02
N SER A 48 -1.55 3.22 -11.94
CA SER A 48 -2.85 2.58 -12.09
C SER A 48 -3.29 1.86 -10.81
N ARG A 49 -2.37 1.11 -10.18
CA ARG A 49 -2.67 0.38 -8.95
C ARG A 49 -2.88 1.31 -7.76
N ALA A 50 -2.02 2.31 -7.56
CA ALA A 50 -2.17 3.28 -6.47
C ALA A 50 -3.50 4.04 -6.58
N GLN A 51 -3.86 4.50 -7.78
CA GLN A 51 -5.11 5.23 -8.02
C GLN A 51 -6.34 4.33 -7.80
N ALA A 52 -6.28 3.06 -8.19
CA ALA A 52 -7.38 2.12 -7.98
C ALA A 52 -7.62 1.86 -6.48
N GLU A 53 -6.56 1.64 -5.70
CA GLU A 53 -6.65 1.44 -4.25
C GLU A 53 -7.16 2.72 -3.56
N LEU A 54 -6.70 3.91 -3.98
CA LEU A 54 -7.19 5.19 -3.48
C LEU A 54 -8.71 5.31 -3.68
N ARG A 55 -9.20 5.10 -4.91
CA ARG A 55 -10.64 5.18 -5.22
C ARG A 55 -11.46 4.16 -4.44
N GLN A 56 -10.92 2.96 -4.21
CA GLN A 56 -11.58 1.94 -3.41
C GLN A 56 -11.73 2.39 -1.95
N LEU A 57 -10.69 3.01 -1.39
CA LEU A 57 -10.73 3.55 -0.03
C LEU A 57 -11.66 4.75 0.10
N GLU A 58 -11.61 5.69 -0.85
CA GLU A 58 -12.54 6.82 -0.89
C GLU A 58 -14.01 6.35 -0.89
N ALA A 59 -14.33 5.39 -1.77
CA ALA A 59 -15.68 4.83 -1.84
C ALA A 59 -16.10 4.13 -0.54
N ALA A 60 -15.19 3.39 0.11
CA ALA A 60 -15.47 2.74 1.38
C ALA A 60 -15.69 3.75 2.53
N ILE A 61 -14.91 4.84 2.55
CA ILE A 61 -15.02 5.92 3.54
C ILE A 61 -16.35 6.69 3.36
N GLU A 62 -16.74 6.98 2.12
CA GLU A 62 -18.02 7.64 1.84
C GLU A 62 -19.23 6.74 2.15
N ALA A 63 -19.14 5.44 1.85
CA ALA A 63 -20.16 4.46 2.26
C ALA A 63 -20.30 4.39 3.79
N TYR A 64 -19.17 4.40 4.51
CA TYR A 64 -19.19 4.47 5.97
C TYR A 64 -19.92 5.73 6.47
N LYS A 65 -19.64 6.89 5.88
CA LYS A 65 -20.30 8.14 6.25
C LYS A 65 -21.80 8.11 5.95
N SER A 66 -22.20 7.55 4.81
CA SER A 66 -23.61 7.40 4.45
C SER A 66 -24.38 6.62 5.51
N ASP A 67 -23.80 5.55 6.04
CA ASP A 67 -24.45 4.70 7.04
C ASP A 67 -24.38 5.28 8.46
N ARG A 68 -23.25 5.92 8.81
CA ARG A 68 -22.98 6.37 10.20
C ARG A 68 -23.16 7.85 10.44
N ASN A 69 -23.48 8.63 9.40
CA ASN A 69 -23.58 10.10 9.43
C ASN A 69 -22.30 10.81 9.89
N ALA A 70 -21.16 10.10 9.89
CA ALA A 70 -19.86 10.62 10.26
C ALA A 70 -18.76 9.85 9.52
N TYR A 71 -17.69 10.52 9.13
CA TYR A 71 -16.51 9.85 8.60
C TYR A 71 -15.88 8.92 9.64
N PRO A 72 -15.15 7.87 9.22
CA PRO A 72 -14.33 7.09 10.13
C PRO A 72 -13.46 8.01 11.00
N PRO A 73 -13.36 7.74 12.29
CA PRO A 73 -12.49 8.49 13.20
C PRO A 73 -11.02 8.34 12.78
N ASP A 74 -10.25 9.41 12.93
CA ASP A 74 -8.79 9.42 12.73
C ASP A 74 -8.04 9.32 14.07
N HIS A 75 -6.70 9.35 14.02
CA HIS A 75 -5.87 9.31 15.22
C HIS A 75 -5.54 10.71 15.70
N VAL A 76 -6.38 11.21 16.60
CA VAL A 76 -6.15 12.48 17.28
C VAL A 76 -5.16 12.28 18.41
N LEU A 77 -4.07 13.03 18.37
CA LEU A 77 -3.07 13.05 19.43
C LEU A 77 -3.61 13.83 20.65
N PRO A 78 -3.26 13.42 21.89
CA PRO A 78 -3.59 14.18 23.08
C PRO A 78 -3.11 15.62 22.97
N ALA A 79 -4.02 16.58 23.17
CA ALA A 79 -3.67 17.99 23.15
C ALA A 79 -2.90 18.33 24.43
N ALA A 80 -1.68 18.85 24.29
CA ALA A 80 -0.99 19.51 25.39
C ALA A 80 -1.67 20.86 25.67
N ALA A 81 -1.65 21.32 26.93
CA ALA A 81 -2.25 22.60 27.30
C ALA A 81 -1.70 23.75 26.43
N GLY A 82 -2.60 24.48 25.77
CA GLY A 82 -2.25 25.61 24.89
C GLY A 82 -1.77 25.22 23.49
N GLN A 83 -1.80 23.93 23.10
CA GLN A 83 -1.44 23.50 21.75
C GLN A 83 -2.68 23.15 20.91
N PRO A 84 -2.65 23.44 19.59
CA PRO A 84 -3.72 23.02 18.71
C PRO A 84 -3.81 21.49 18.65
N ARG A 85 -5.02 20.99 18.42
CA ARG A 85 -5.27 19.55 18.21
C ARG A 85 -4.46 19.08 17.00
N ARG A 86 -3.73 17.98 17.16
CA ARG A 86 -2.92 17.37 16.10
C ARG A 86 -3.50 16.01 15.76
N VAL A 87 -3.37 15.61 14.50
CA VAL A 87 -3.75 14.29 14.01
C VAL A 87 -2.49 13.61 13.51
N ASP A 88 -2.29 12.35 13.89
CA ASP A 88 -1.32 11.47 13.24
C ASP A 88 -1.99 10.81 12.04
N PRO A 89 -1.61 11.16 10.80
CA PRO A 89 -2.25 10.60 9.64
C PRO A 89 -1.79 9.18 9.33
N THR A 90 -0.59 8.75 9.74
CA THR A 90 -0.01 7.46 9.34
C THR A 90 -0.57 6.31 10.18
N LEU A 91 -0.63 6.52 11.50
CA LEU A 91 -1.12 5.52 12.45
C LEU A 91 -2.61 5.74 12.72
N ASN A 92 -3.47 5.39 11.76
CA ASN A 92 -4.92 5.63 11.83
C ASN A 92 -5.74 4.32 11.93
N PRO A 93 -7.00 4.37 12.43
CA PRO A 93 -7.79 3.18 12.69
C PRO A 93 -8.62 2.69 11.49
N LEU A 94 -8.37 3.18 10.26
CA LEU A 94 -9.23 2.88 9.09
C LEU A 94 -9.39 1.39 8.82
N TYR A 95 -8.34 0.58 9.01
CA TYR A 95 -8.44 -0.87 8.82
C TYR A 95 -9.56 -1.48 9.67
N TYR A 96 -9.57 -1.17 10.96
CA TYR A 96 -10.54 -1.66 11.92
C TYR A 96 -11.94 -1.10 11.64
N GLU A 97 -12.05 0.19 11.33
CA GLU A 97 -13.33 0.86 11.06
C GLU A 97 -13.96 0.42 9.73
N LEU A 98 -13.18 0.19 8.67
CA LEU A 98 -13.71 -0.14 7.35
C LEU A 98 -13.97 -1.64 7.17
N VAL A 99 -13.18 -2.51 7.80
CA VAL A 99 -13.45 -3.96 7.78
C VAL A 99 -14.56 -4.32 8.77
N GLY A 100 -14.59 -3.63 9.91
CA GLY A 100 -15.51 -3.88 11.01
C GLY A 100 -14.87 -4.78 12.08
N THR A 101 -15.19 -4.46 13.33
CA THR A 101 -14.62 -5.12 14.50
C THR A 101 -15.70 -5.81 15.34
N GLU A 102 -15.27 -6.75 16.17
CA GLU A 102 -16.11 -7.41 17.15
C GLU A 102 -15.43 -7.42 18.52
N VAL A 103 -16.25 -7.35 19.58
CA VAL A 103 -15.79 -7.45 20.96
C VAL A 103 -15.99 -8.86 21.46
N VAL A 104 -14.90 -9.50 21.89
CA VAL A 104 -14.93 -10.82 22.51
C VAL A 104 -14.12 -10.76 23.80
N GLY A 105 -14.77 -11.04 24.94
CA GLY A 105 -14.10 -11.00 26.24
C GLY A 105 -13.51 -9.63 26.60
N GLY A 106 -14.14 -8.53 26.15
CA GLY A 106 -13.66 -7.16 26.38
C GLY A 106 -12.46 -6.74 25.52
N ARG A 107 -12.05 -7.57 24.55
CA ARG A 107 -11.01 -7.27 23.56
C ARG A 107 -11.64 -7.07 22.19
N PHE A 108 -11.01 -6.25 21.35
CA PHE A 108 -11.47 -5.94 20.00
C PHE A 108 -10.67 -6.75 19.00
N ARG A 109 -11.33 -7.38 18.03
CA ARG A 109 -10.67 -8.01 16.89
C ARG A 109 -11.40 -7.68 15.61
N VAL A 110 -10.72 -7.82 14.48
CA VAL A 110 -11.37 -7.71 13.18
C VAL A 110 -12.21 -8.97 12.97
N LYS A 111 -13.39 -8.82 12.35
CA LYS A 111 -14.28 -9.97 12.10
C LYS A 111 -13.54 -11.07 11.34
N GLY A 112 -13.67 -12.30 11.81
CA GLY A 112 -13.03 -13.46 11.18
C GLY A 112 -11.51 -13.56 11.41
N THR A 113 -10.91 -12.72 12.24
CA THR A 113 -9.51 -12.86 12.65
C THR A 113 -9.39 -13.28 14.12
N SER A 114 -8.23 -13.81 14.50
CA SER A 114 -7.94 -14.23 15.87
C SER A 114 -7.21 -13.17 16.68
N ASP A 115 -6.49 -12.27 16.00
CA ASP A 115 -5.67 -11.24 16.65
C ASP A 115 -6.57 -10.18 17.28
N SER A 116 -6.37 -9.93 18.58
CA SER A 116 -7.22 -9.04 19.36
C SER A 116 -6.42 -8.01 20.14
N LEU A 117 -6.96 -6.79 20.21
CA LEU A 117 -6.42 -5.65 20.92
C LEU A 117 -7.22 -5.36 22.18
N SER A 118 -6.51 -5.06 23.26
CA SER A 118 -7.10 -4.49 24.47
C SER A 118 -7.44 -3.00 24.27
N PRO A 119 -8.35 -2.44 25.06
CA PRO A 119 -8.59 -0.99 25.09
C PRO A 119 -7.33 -0.15 25.34
N ALA A 120 -6.34 -0.70 26.07
CA ALA A 120 -5.07 -0.01 26.35
C ALA A 120 -4.18 0.05 25.09
N GLU A 121 -4.06 -1.06 24.36
CA GLU A 121 -3.32 -1.12 23.09
C GLU A 121 -3.94 -0.20 22.04
N ILE A 122 -5.27 -0.15 21.93
CA ILE A 122 -5.98 0.78 21.02
C ILE A 122 -5.72 2.23 21.43
N ARG A 123 -5.71 2.54 22.74
CA ARG A 123 -5.47 3.90 23.22
C ARG A 123 -4.06 4.36 22.91
N GLN A 124 -3.10 3.47 23.06
CA GLN A 124 -1.72 3.73 22.72
C GLN A 124 -1.50 3.89 21.22
N ALA A 125 -2.16 3.07 20.39
CA ALA A 125 -2.01 3.10 18.95
C ALA A 125 -2.76 4.25 18.27
N PHE A 126 -3.97 4.57 18.72
CA PHE A 126 -4.90 5.41 17.98
C PHE A 126 -5.49 6.55 18.82
N GLY A 127 -5.01 6.75 20.05
CA GLY A 127 -5.51 7.81 20.94
C GLY A 127 -6.94 7.58 21.43
N ARG A 128 -7.47 6.35 21.35
CA ARG A 128 -8.89 6.03 21.62
C ARG A 128 -9.11 4.68 22.28
N SER A 129 -10.25 4.50 22.94
CA SER A 129 -10.53 3.29 23.75
C SER A 129 -11.14 2.11 22.98
N GLY A 130 -11.52 2.30 21.71
CA GLY A 130 -12.23 1.31 20.90
C GLY A 130 -12.58 1.87 19.51
N PHE A 131 -13.35 1.12 18.73
CA PHE A 131 -13.79 1.47 17.37
C PHE A 131 -15.29 1.80 17.33
N LEU A 132 -15.74 2.54 16.31
CA LEU A 132 -17.16 2.88 16.12
C LEU A 132 -17.90 1.80 15.31
N ASN A 133 -17.27 1.23 14.29
CA ASN A 133 -17.79 0.06 13.58
C ASN A 133 -17.44 -1.22 14.34
N VAL A 134 -18.15 -1.45 15.44
CA VAL A 134 -17.94 -2.58 16.34
C VAL A 134 -19.25 -3.29 16.63
N SER A 135 -19.21 -4.62 16.70
CA SER A 135 -20.32 -5.44 17.19
C SER A 135 -19.95 -6.16 18.49
N VAL A 136 -20.91 -6.25 19.40
CA VAL A 136 -20.82 -7.06 20.63
C VAL A 136 -21.62 -8.36 20.54
N ASN A 137 -22.44 -8.51 19.49
CA ASN A 137 -23.33 -9.64 19.29
C ASN A 137 -22.93 -10.36 17.99
N PRO A 138 -22.49 -11.63 18.04
CA PRO A 138 -22.13 -12.40 16.84
C PRO A 138 -23.24 -12.47 15.78
N ASP A 139 -24.50 -12.42 16.19
CA ASP A 139 -25.66 -12.47 15.28
C ASP A 139 -25.92 -11.14 14.56
N GLU A 140 -25.33 -10.05 15.05
CA GLU A 140 -25.42 -8.71 14.46
C GLU A 140 -24.01 -8.19 14.15
N PRO A 141 -23.31 -8.77 13.15
CA PRO A 141 -21.93 -8.42 12.87
C PRO A 141 -21.81 -6.95 12.45
N ALA A 142 -20.66 -6.34 12.77
CA ALA A 142 -20.36 -4.99 12.32
C ALA A 142 -20.36 -4.93 10.77
N GLN A 143 -20.66 -3.78 10.17
CA GLN A 143 -20.74 -3.65 8.71
C GLN A 143 -19.35 -3.80 8.06
N THR A 144 -19.27 -4.35 6.84
CA THR A 144 -18.04 -4.37 6.04
C THR A 144 -18.13 -3.33 4.93
N TYR A 145 -17.24 -2.33 4.94
CA TYR A 145 -17.11 -1.34 3.86
C TYR A 145 -15.93 -1.66 2.94
N LEU A 146 -14.92 -2.34 3.47
CA LEU A 146 -13.71 -2.71 2.75
C LEU A 146 -13.34 -4.16 3.02
N SER A 147 -12.93 -4.88 1.97
CA SER A 147 -12.30 -6.19 2.06
C SER A 147 -10.91 -6.11 1.43
N PRO A 148 -9.89 -5.66 2.18
CA PRO A 148 -8.57 -5.44 1.63
C PRO A 148 -7.89 -6.77 1.30
N LYS A 149 -7.05 -6.77 0.26
CA LYS A 149 -6.16 -7.90 -0.03
C LYS A 149 -5.05 -7.95 1.01
N ALA A 150 -4.44 -9.12 1.20
CA ALA A 150 -3.28 -9.27 2.11
C ALA A 150 -2.13 -8.28 1.80
N SER A 151 -1.94 -7.89 0.53
CA SER A 151 -0.93 -6.89 0.16
C SER A 151 -1.26 -5.45 0.57
N GLY A 152 -2.51 -5.17 0.94
CA GLY A 152 -2.99 -3.86 1.37
C GLY A 152 -3.10 -3.71 2.89
N VAL A 153 -2.67 -4.72 3.65
CA VAL A 153 -2.67 -4.70 5.11
C VAL A 153 -1.26 -5.03 5.61
N ARG A 154 -0.77 -4.29 6.59
CA ARG A 154 0.50 -4.59 7.24
C ARG A 154 0.39 -4.46 8.74
N ARG A 155 0.91 -5.48 9.43
CA ARG A 155 1.18 -5.41 10.86
C ARG A 155 2.40 -4.55 11.13
N VAL A 156 2.28 -3.66 12.11
CA VAL A 156 3.34 -2.75 12.54
C VAL A 156 3.39 -2.67 14.06
N THR A 157 4.58 -2.41 14.58
CA THR A 157 4.79 -2.19 16.01
C THR A 157 4.59 -0.72 16.36
N VAL A 158 3.82 -0.45 17.40
CA VAL A 158 3.55 0.90 17.89
C VAL A 158 4.63 1.34 18.87
N ALA A 159 4.92 2.65 18.92
CA ALA A 159 5.79 3.23 19.93
C ALA A 159 5.30 2.88 21.35
N GLY A 160 6.18 2.30 22.17
CA GLY A 160 5.85 1.80 23.52
C GLY A 160 5.39 0.33 23.58
N GLY A 161 5.41 -0.39 22.46
CA GLY A 161 5.05 -1.82 22.39
C GLY A 161 3.60 -2.05 21.93
N GLY A 162 3.33 -3.26 21.43
CA GLY A 162 2.06 -3.65 20.83
C GLY A 162 2.11 -3.65 19.30
N GLU A 163 1.30 -4.52 18.69
CA GLU A 163 1.19 -4.66 17.24
C GLU A 163 -0.21 -4.31 16.77
N VAL A 164 -0.30 -3.51 15.70
CA VAL A 164 -1.57 -3.17 15.06
C VAL A 164 -1.47 -3.35 13.54
N GLU A 165 -2.61 -3.42 12.88
CA GLU A 165 -2.71 -3.57 11.44
C GLU A 165 -3.16 -2.25 10.80
N LEU A 166 -2.45 -1.85 9.75
CA LEU A 166 -2.73 -0.63 8.99
C LEU A 166 -3.06 -0.96 7.55
N LEU A 167 -3.91 -0.13 6.95
CA LEU A 167 -4.08 -0.09 5.49
C LEU A 167 -2.84 0.55 4.89
N VAL A 168 -2.17 -0.19 4.01
CA VAL A 168 -0.94 0.24 3.36
C VAL A 168 -1.09 0.23 1.84
N THR A 169 -0.28 1.06 1.19
CA THR A 169 -0.08 0.90 -0.24
C THR A 169 0.59 -0.46 -0.52
N PRO A 170 0.41 -1.03 -1.72
CA PRO A 170 1.12 -2.24 -2.12
C PRO A 170 2.62 -2.02 -2.41
N PHE A 171 3.15 -0.82 -2.12
CA PHE A 171 4.52 -0.42 -2.40
C PHE A 171 5.23 -0.12 -1.08
N ASP A 172 6.13 -1.02 -0.69
CA ASP A 172 6.95 -0.85 0.51
C ASP A 172 7.77 0.44 0.45
N TRP A 173 7.98 1.07 1.61
CA TRP A 173 8.93 2.16 1.73
C TRP A 173 10.34 1.70 1.34
N PRO A 174 11.11 2.50 0.56
CA PRO A 174 12.44 2.09 0.13
C PRO A 174 13.43 2.06 1.30
N LEU A 175 14.32 1.06 1.30
CA LEU A 175 15.36 0.90 2.32
C LEU A 175 16.38 2.04 2.33
N ASN A 176 16.60 2.66 1.18
CA ASN A 176 17.57 3.74 0.95
C ASN A 176 16.88 5.10 0.78
N ALA A 177 15.65 5.25 1.31
CA ALA A 177 14.99 6.55 1.37
C ALA A 177 15.83 7.53 2.20
N THR A 178 15.97 8.76 1.71
CA THR A 178 16.52 9.86 2.53
C THR A 178 15.50 10.40 3.51
N GLU A 179 14.21 10.20 3.23
CA GLU A 179 13.10 10.56 4.11
C GLU A 179 12.87 9.48 5.18
N PRO A 180 12.42 9.88 6.39
CA PRO A 180 12.16 8.95 7.47
C PRO A 180 11.09 7.93 7.08
N VAL A 181 11.25 6.70 7.56
CA VAL A 181 10.23 5.66 7.40
C VAL A 181 8.90 6.14 8.02
N PRO A 182 7.75 5.99 7.33
CA PRO A 182 6.46 6.42 7.86
C PRO A 182 6.08 5.74 9.17
N VAL A 183 6.51 4.49 9.34
CA VAL A 183 6.33 3.71 10.56
C VAL A 183 7.66 3.08 10.96
N ALA A 184 8.17 3.48 12.11
CA ALA A 184 9.48 3.08 12.63
C ALA A 184 9.64 1.56 12.69
N GLY A 185 10.83 1.07 12.38
CA GLY A 185 11.15 -0.37 12.41
C GLY A 185 10.46 -1.21 11.33
N SER A 186 9.76 -0.58 10.38
CA SER A 186 9.04 -1.27 9.32
C SER A 186 9.33 -0.68 7.93
N ARG A 187 8.90 -1.40 6.89
CA ARG A 187 8.81 -0.88 5.51
C ARG A 187 7.37 -0.56 5.11
N ALA A 188 6.46 -0.50 6.08
CA ALA A 188 5.07 -0.20 5.82
C ALA A 188 4.95 1.21 5.23
N ASN A 189 4.08 1.34 4.24
CA ASN A 189 3.75 2.62 3.64
C ASN A 189 2.23 2.84 3.77
N PRO A 190 1.76 3.37 4.92
CA PRO A 190 0.34 3.50 5.21
C PRO A 190 -0.35 4.51 4.29
N TRP A 191 -1.64 4.24 4.03
CA TRP A 191 -2.55 5.30 3.62
C TRP A 191 -2.73 6.27 4.77
N ARG A 192 -2.42 7.53 4.51
CA ARG A 192 -2.53 8.64 5.44
C ARG A 192 -3.94 9.20 5.39
N TYR A 193 -4.52 9.42 6.57
CA TYR A 193 -5.93 9.80 6.67
C TYR A 193 -6.16 10.85 7.76
N VAL A 194 -6.93 11.89 7.42
CA VAL A 194 -7.35 12.94 8.34
C VAL A 194 -8.80 13.30 8.06
N SER A 195 -9.67 13.20 9.08
CA SER A 195 -11.06 13.66 9.02
C SER A 195 -11.34 14.76 10.05
N THR A 196 -10.52 14.85 11.10
CA THR A 196 -10.55 15.93 12.08
C THR A 196 -9.71 17.10 11.57
N GLY A 197 -10.37 18.02 10.85
CA GLY A 197 -9.72 19.21 10.30
C GLY A 197 -8.86 18.93 9.07
N PRO A 198 -9.42 18.31 8.01
CA PRO A 198 -8.72 18.16 6.74
C PRO A 198 -8.34 19.53 6.18
N THR A 199 -7.14 19.61 5.59
CA THR A 199 -6.58 20.87 5.08
C THR A 199 -6.91 21.05 3.60
N ASN A 200 -6.94 19.96 2.83
CA ASN A 200 -7.15 20.03 1.39
C ASN A 200 -8.63 19.88 1.02
N ASN A 201 -9.36 18.99 1.71
CA ASN A 201 -10.77 18.73 1.50
C ASN A 201 -11.63 19.19 2.68
N VAL A 202 -11.84 20.51 2.80
CA VAL A 202 -12.63 21.12 3.89
C VAL A 202 -14.07 20.57 3.90
N GLY A 203 -14.52 20.04 5.04
CA GLY A 203 -15.83 19.40 5.19
C GLY A 203 -15.88 17.93 4.76
N GLY A 204 -14.78 17.41 4.23
CA GLY A 204 -14.58 16.02 3.82
C GLY A 204 -13.55 15.31 4.70
N PHE A 205 -12.61 14.63 4.04
CA PHE A 205 -11.42 14.02 4.63
C PHE A 205 -10.25 14.17 3.66
N ASP A 206 -9.03 14.20 4.18
CA ASP A 206 -7.81 14.08 3.39
C ASP A 206 -7.35 12.62 3.43
N LEU A 207 -7.15 12.01 2.27
CA LEU A 207 -6.61 10.66 2.12
C LEU A 207 -5.48 10.69 1.09
N TRP A 208 -4.30 10.21 1.47
CA TRP A 208 -3.17 10.16 0.55
C TRP A 208 -2.15 9.10 0.87
N ALA A 209 -1.28 8.80 -0.10
CA ALA A 209 -0.06 8.06 0.16
C ALA A 209 1.08 8.59 -0.70
N GLU A 210 2.30 8.45 -0.17
CA GLU A 210 3.52 8.81 -0.85
C GLU A 210 4.20 7.52 -1.33
N VAL A 211 4.33 7.36 -2.64
CA VAL A 211 4.91 6.16 -3.27
C VAL A 211 6.19 6.56 -4.01
N MET A 212 7.27 5.85 -3.71
CA MET A 212 8.56 6.07 -4.37
C MET A 212 8.63 5.26 -5.66
N VAL A 213 8.79 5.96 -6.79
CA VAL A 213 8.98 5.37 -8.13
C VAL A 213 10.39 5.66 -8.60
N GLY A 214 11.31 4.72 -8.34
CA GLY A 214 12.74 4.95 -8.52
C GLY A 214 13.25 5.94 -7.48
N LYS A 215 13.70 7.12 -7.91
CA LYS A 215 14.13 8.22 -7.01
C LYS A 215 13.04 9.29 -6.80
N GLU A 216 11.94 9.21 -7.55
CA GLU A 216 10.88 10.22 -7.49
C GLU A 216 9.84 9.82 -6.44
N LYS A 217 9.46 10.78 -5.58
CA LYS A 217 8.30 10.66 -4.71
C LYS A 217 7.06 11.09 -5.48
N ARG A 218 6.03 10.24 -5.49
CA ARG A 218 4.72 10.56 -6.05
C ARG A 218 3.67 10.53 -4.96
N VAL A 219 2.81 11.54 -4.95
CA VAL A 219 1.68 11.61 -4.02
C VAL A 219 0.43 11.19 -4.77
N PHE A 220 -0.31 10.24 -4.20
CA PHE A 220 -1.65 9.86 -4.63
C PHE A 220 -2.61 10.34 -3.56
N SER A 221 -3.49 11.27 -3.91
CA SER A 221 -4.37 11.98 -2.98
C SER A 221 -5.78 12.12 -3.54
N ASN A 222 -6.74 12.38 -2.65
CA ASN A 222 -8.12 12.73 -3.01
C ASN A 222 -8.32 14.24 -3.27
N TRP A 223 -7.24 14.97 -3.59
CA TRP A 223 -7.22 16.36 -4.03
C TRP A 223 -6.15 16.56 -5.11
#